data_AF-A0A4P5QYJ5-F1
#
_entry.id   AF-A0A4P5QYJ5-F1
#
_cell.length_a   1.000
_cell.length_b   1.000
_cell.length_c   1.000
_cell.angle_alpha   90.00
_cell.angle_beta   90.00
_cell.angle_gamma   90.00
#
_symmetry.space_group_name_H-M   'P 1'
#
loop_
_entity.id
_entity.type
_entity.pdbx_description
1 polymer ?
#
loop_
_entity_poly.entity_id
_entity_poly.type
_entity_poly.pdbx_seq_one_letter_code
_entity_poly.pdbx_strand_id
1 'polypeptide(L)'
;MTLANISGAVAALLAVVFIWPQVVRVYARRSVEGVSGLSHLIGLSGTLMWLTYGVSIGSVPMVISNANIELAIIALMVMLVRKHALQWWLPIVVFSSTALFCAIFYVVSPAVVGVAGVLVGTPAIVPQAWRAARSQRLFGVSTMSYVLLSLMGLGWFTHGYAIGDPVVSYPNLILIPCAMIIAWKAWRSRNIAVREAATATT
;
A
#
# COMPACT_ATOMS: atom_id res chain seq x y z
N MET A 1 -28.94 -9.72 0.16
CA MET A 1 -27.66 -8.98 0.18
C MET A 1 -27.30 -8.61 -1.25
N THR A 2 -26.94 -7.36 -1.55
CA THR A 2 -26.55 -6.94 -2.91
C THR A 2 -25.08 -7.25 -3.18
N LEU A 3 -24.71 -7.37 -4.46
CA LEU A 3 -23.31 -7.51 -4.88
C LEU A 3 -22.44 -6.36 -4.35
N ALA A 4 -22.96 -5.13 -4.38
CA ALA A 4 -22.29 -3.95 -3.84
C ALA A 4 -21.97 -4.10 -2.34
N ASN A 5 -22.92 -4.56 -1.53
CA ASN A 5 -22.71 -4.68 -0.08
C ASN A 5 -21.69 -5.77 0.26
N ILE A 6 -21.73 -6.91 -0.44
CA ILE A 6 -20.79 -8.02 -0.20
C ILE A 6 -19.38 -7.62 -0.63
N SER A 7 -19.21 -7.10 -1.84
CA SER A 7 -17.90 -6.71 -2.38
C SER A 7 -17.25 -5.60 -1.56
N GLY A 8 -18.03 -4.58 -1.15
CA GLY A 8 -17.55 -3.50 -0.29
C GLY A 8 -17.12 -3.97 1.10
N ALA A 9 -17.90 -4.85 1.74
CA ALA A 9 -17.55 -5.41 3.04
C ALA A 9 -16.27 -6.25 3.00
N VAL A 10 -16.12 -7.10 1.98
CA VAL A 10 -14.89 -7.89 1.78
C VAL A 10 -13.69 -6.99 1.51
N ALA A 11 -13.85 -5.97 0.66
CA ALA A 11 -12.79 -5.01 0.35
C ALA A 11 -12.33 -4.26 1.60
N ALA A 12 -13.26 -3.81 2.45
CA ALA A 12 -12.96 -3.12 3.70
C ALA A 12 -12.21 -4.02 4.70
N LEU A 13 -12.61 -5.29 4.83
CA LEU A 13 -11.91 -6.25 5.69
C LEU A 13 -10.47 -6.49 5.19
N LEU A 14 -10.29 -6.69 3.88
CA LEU A 14 -8.98 -6.88 3.28
C LEU A 14 -8.08 -5.63 3.42
N ALA A 15 -8.66 -4.43 3.38
CA ALA A 15 -7.94 -3.16 3.54
C ALA A 15 -7.24 -3.04 4.92
N VAL A 16 -7.79 -3.65 5.95
CA VAL A 16 -7.17 -3.66 7.29
C VAL A 16 -5.96 -4.61 7.34
N VAL A 17 -6.05 -5.76 6.67
CA VAL A 17 -5.08 -6.85 6.85
C VAL A 17 -3.97 -6.92 5.79
N PHE A 18 -4.17 -6.37 4.59
CA PHE A 18 -3.27 -6.63 3.46
C PHE A 18 -1.80 -6.24 3.71
N ILE A 19 -1.56 -5.14 4.44
CA ILE A 19 -0.20 -4.59 4.61
C ILE A 19 0.62 -5.32 5.68
N TRP A 20 -0.04 -5.94 6.66
CA TRP A 20 0.63 -6.54 7.80
C TRP A 20 1.56 -7.72 7.47
N PRO A 21 1.24 -8.63 6.52
CA PRO A 21 2.20 -9.66 6.10
C PRO A 21 3.51 -9.09 5.54
N GLN A 22 3.53 -7.88 4.99
CA GLN A 22 4.73 -7.20 4.50
C GLN A 22 5.55 -6.68 5.68
N VAL A 23 4.90 -6.05 6.67
CA VAL A 23 5.53 -5.61 7.93
C VAL A 23 6.18 -6.80 8.63
N VAL A 24 5.41 -7.85 8.91
CA VAL A 24 5.88 -9.06 9.59
C VAL A 24 7.08 -9.65 8.85
N ARG A 25 7.02 -9.74 7.51
CA ARG A 25 8.12 -10.30 6.72
C ARG A 25 9.40 -9.50 6.85
N VAL A 26 9.35 -8.17 6.74
CA VAL A 26 10.54 -7.32 6.81
C VAL A 26 11.20 -7.40 8.19
N TYR A 27 10.40 -7.43 9.25
CA TYR A 27 10.90 -7.53 10.62
C TYR A 27 11.43 -8.94 10.94
N ALA A 28 10.71 -9.99 10.57
CA ALA A 28 11.13 -11.37 10.79
C ALA A 28 12.39 -11.75 10.00
N ARG A 29 12.51 -11.27 8.75
CA ARG A 29 13.68 -11.54 7.89
C ARG A 29 14.80 -10.53 8.05
N ARG A 30 14.57 -9.45 8.81
CA ARG A 30 15.49 -8.31 8.96
C ARG A 30 16.05 -7.84 7.60
N SER A 31 15.22 -7.86 6.56
CA SER A 31 15.60 -7.51 5.19
C SER A 31 14.50 -6.71 4.51
N VAL A 32 14.92 -5.66 3.81
CA VAL A 32 14.09 -4.79 2.97
C VAL A 32 14.41 -4.97 1.48
N GLU A 33 15.11 -6.05 1.13
CA GLU A 33 15.51 -6.32 -0.24
C GLU A 33 14.29 -6.44 -1.17
N GLY A 34 14.27 -5.63 -2.23
CA GLY A 34 13.15 -5.54 -3.18
C GLY A 34 12.00 -4.63 -2.73
N VAL A 35 12.01 -4.13 -1.49
CA VAL A 35 11.02 -3.16 -1.00
C VAL A 35 11.36 -1.76 -1.52
N SER A 36 10.38 -1.05 -2.04
CA SER A 36 10.51 0.28 -2.64
C SER A 36 10.28 1.37 -1.61
N GLY A 37 11.35 2.05 -1.19
CA GLY A 37 11.25 3.21 -0.29
C GLY A 37 10.38 4.32 -0.88
N LEU A 38 10.51 4.60 -2.18
CA LEU A 38 9.68 5.60 -2.86
C LEU A 38 8.19 5.28 -2.81
N SER A 39 7.81 4.02 -3.04
CA SER A 39 6.42 3.58 -2.95
C SER A 39 5.82 3.87 -1.57
N HIS A 40 6.58 3.61 -0.51
CA HIS A 40 6.15 3.83 0.86
C HIS A 40 6.17 5.32 1.25
N LEU A 41 7.06 6.15 0.69
CA LEU A 41 7.01 7.61 0.89
C LEU A 41 5.76 8.24 0.25
N ILE A 42 5.40 7.79 -0.96
CA ILE A 42 4.15 8.23 -1.61
C ILE A 42 2.95 7.73 -0.80
N GLY A 43 2.98 6.47 -0.36
CA GLY A 43 1.96 5.89 0.51
C GLY A 43 1.78 6.64 1.82
N LEU A 44 2.87 7.02 2.49
CA LEU A 44 2.87 7.82 3.72
C LEU A 44 2.15 9.16 3.52
N SER A 45 2.32 9.78 2.34
CA SER A 45 1.60 11.01 2.01
C SER A 45 0.12 10.76 1.73
N GLY A 46 -0.17 9.79 0.86
CA GLY A 46 -1.54 9.50 0.43
C GLY A 46 -2.44 9.02 1.56
N THR A 47 -1.95 8.13 2.42
CA THR A 47 -2.72 7.59 3.55
C THR A 47 -3.01 8.66 4.60
N LEU A 48 -2.06 9.55 4.89
CA LEU A 48 -2.30 10.69 5.79
C LEU A 48 -3.35 11.68 5.23
N MET A 49 -3.35 11.92 3.92
CA MET A 49 -4.39 12.71 3.24
C MET A 49 -5.77 12.04 3.36
N TRP A 50 -5.86 10.73 3.10
CA TRP A 50 -7.11 9.97 3.25
C TRP A 50 -7.61 9.91 4.68
N LEU A 51 -6.71 9.79 5.66
CA LEU A 51 -7.05 9.87 7.08
C LEU A 51 -7.66 11.23 7.41
N THR A 52 -7.01 12.32 7.00
CA THR A 52 -7.50 13.70 7.23
C THR A 52 -8.85 13.93 6.56
N TYR A 53 -9.01 13.47 5.33
CA TYR A 53 -10.28 13.56 4.61
C TYR A 53 -11.38 12.76 5.33
N GLY A 54 -11.09 11.54 5.78
CA GLY A 54 -12.01 10.72 6.56
C GLY A 54 -12.50 11.40 7.84
N VAL A 55 -11.60 12.09 8.56
CA VAL A 55 -11.97 12.92 9.72
C VAL A 55 -12.92 14.04 9.30
N SER A 56 -12.62 14.76 8.22
CA SER A 56 -13.40 15.92 7.78
C SER A 56 -14.85 15.59 7.40
N ILE A 57 -15.10 14.36 6.92
CA ILE A 57 -16.43 13.89 6.55
C ILE A 57 -17.08 13.01 7.64
N GLY A 58 -16.45 12.89 8.82
CA GLY A 58 -16.97 12.08 9.94
C GLY A 58 -16.99 10.57 9.69
N SER A 59 -16.19 10.06 8.74
CA SER A 59 -16.18 8.65 8.35
C SER A 59 -15.26 7.81 9.24
N VAL A 60 -15.80 7.26 10.33
CA VAL A 60 -15.09 6.37 11.26
C VAL A 60 -14.37 5.20 10.54
N PRO A 61 -14.99 4.49 9.57
CA PRO A 61 -14.30 3.41 8.85
C PRO A 61 -13.07 3.87 8.07
N MET A 62 -13.12 5.06 7.46
CA MET A 62 -11.96 5.62 6.74
C MET A 62 -10.85 6.03 7.70
N VAL A 63 -11.19 6.61 8.85
CA VAL A 63 -10.21 7.00 9.86
C VAL A 63 -9.47 5.77 10.38
N ILE A 64 -10.19 4.71 10.79
CA ILE A 64 -9.59 3.50 11.35
C ILE A 64 -8.71 2.79 10.31
N SER A 65 -9.20 2.60 9.09
CA SER A 65 -8.46 1.90 8.03
C SER A 65 -7.18 2.64 7.65
N ASN A 66 -7.24 3.96 7.43
CA ASN A 66 -6.07 4.74 7.07
C ASN A 66 -5.09 4.89 8.25
N ALA A 67 -5.55 5.01 9.50
CA ALA A 67 -4.65 5.03 10.66
C ALA A 67 -3.85 3.72 10.77
N ASN A 68 -4.51 2.58 10.53
CA ASN A 68 -3.88 1.27 10.50
C ASN A 68 -2.84 1.15 9.38
N ILE A 69 -3.16 1.61 8.17
CA ILE A 69 -2.23 1.60 7.03
C ILE A 69 -1.04 2.54 7.30
N GLU A 70 -1.29 3.72 7.85
CA GLU A 70 -0.27 4.72 8.19
C GLU A 70 0.75 4.13 9.18
N LEU A 71 0.26 3.47 10.24
CA LEU A 71 1.10 2.79 11.22
C LEU A 71 1.99 1.71 10.58
N ALA A 72 1.41 0.90 9.69
CA ALA A 72 2.14 -0.14 8.99
C ALA A 72 3.20 0.44 8.02
N ILE A 73 2.89 1.54 7.33
CA ILE A 73 3.86 2.25 6.47
C ILE A 73 5.00 2.84 7.32
N ILE A 74 4.69 3.46 8.46
CA ILE A 74 5.71 3.98 9.40
C ILE A 74 6.64 2.85 9.86
N ALA A 75 6.10 1.68 10.23
CA ALA A 75 6.92 0.52 10.60
C ALA A 75 7.85 0.07 9.45
N LEU A 76 7.36 0.09 8.21
CA LEU A 76 8.18 -0.23 7.03
C LEU A 76 9.26 0.84 6.79
N MET A 77 8.95 2.12 6.98
CA MET A 77 9.91 3.22 6.90
C MET A 77 11.03 3.07 7.94
N VAL A 78 10.70 2.73 9.19
CA VAL A 78 11.69 2.46 10.24
C VAL A 78 12.67 1.38 9.81
N MET A 79 12.20 0.27 9.24
CA MET A 79 13.08 -0.80 8.78
C MET A 79 13.90 -0.43 7.53
N LEU A 80 13.32 0.34 6.60
CA LEU A 80 14.04 0.85 5.43
C LEU A 80 15.19 1.78 5.84
N VAL A 81 14.97 2.63 6.84
CA VAL A 81 16.01 3.50 7.42
C VAL A 81 17.06 2.69 8.17
N ARG A 82 16.65 1.76 9.04
CA ARG A 82 17.58 0.88 9.80
C ARG A 82 18.45 0.00 8.90
N LYS A 83 18.00 -0.29 7.68
CA LYS A 83 18.74 -1.07 6.69
C LYS A 83 19.46 -0.20 5.65
N HIS A 84 19.55 1.10 5.90
CA HIS A 84 20.20 2.09 5.03
C HIS A 84 19.66 2.11 3.58
N ALA A 85 18.45 1.59 3.37
CA ALA A 85 17.78 1.60 2.07
C ALA A 85 17.01 2.91 1.81
N LEU A 86 16.84 3.73 2.85
CA LEU A 86 16.23 5.05 2.80
C LEU A 86 16.93 5.97 3.80
N GLN A 87 17.12 7.24 3.44
CA GLN A 87 17.69 8.23 4.35
C GLN A 87 16.68 8.56 5.47
N TRP A 88 17.15 8.69 6.71
CA TRP A 88 16.29 8.85 7.89
C TRP A 88 15.47 10.15 7.89
N TRP A 89 15.97 11.21 7.25
CA TRP A 89 15.31 12.51 7.20
C TRP A 89 14.15 12.54 6.18
N LEU A 90 14.16 11.66 5.17
CA LEU A 90 13.17 11.65 4.09
C LEU A 90 11.75 11.37 4.61
N PRO A 91 11.49 10.29 5.39
CA PRO A 91 10.16 10.06 5.97
C PRO A 91 9.67 11.21 6.84
N ILE A 92 10.57 11.85 7.60
CA ILE A 92 10.23 12.96 8.48
C ILE A 92 9.80 14.17 7.65
N VAL A 93 10.61 14.58 6.68
CA VAL A 93 10.29 15.72 5.80
C VAL A 93 8.99 15.47 5.04
N VAL A 94 8.81 14.27 4.48
CA VAL A 94 7.58 13.91 3.75
C VAL A 94 6.36 13.95 4.68
N PHE A 95 6.43 13.29 5.85
CA PHE A 95 5.31 13.29 6.80
C PHE A 95 4.98 14.70 7.29
N SER A 96 5.98 15.49 7.69
CA SER A 96 5.78 16.86 8.17
C SER A 96 5.21 17.78 7.09
N SER A 97 5.69 17.67 5.84
CA SER A 97 5.18 18.46 4.72
C SER A 97 3.73 18.10 4.39
N THR A 98 3.41 16.80 4.38
CA THR A 98 2.04 16.31 4.14
C THR A 98 1.12 16.70 5.29
N ALA A 99 1.58 16.60 6.55
CA ALA A 99 0.79 16.99 7.72
C ALA A 99 0.48 18.49 7.70
N LEU A 100 1.46 19.33 7.34
CA LEU A 100 1.26 20.78 7.17
C LEU A 100 0.24 21.07 6.06
N PHE A 101 0.38 20.42 4.90
CA PHE A 101 -0.59 20.53 3.81
C PHE A 101 -2.00 20.14 4.29
N CYS A 102 -2.13 18.99 4.98
CA CYS A 102 -3.40 18.51 5.51
C CYS A 102 -4.00 19.50 6.51
N ALA A 103 -3.21 20.05 7.44
CA ALA A 103 -3.70 21.01 8.43
C ALA A 103 -4.22 22.30 7.79
N ILE A 104 -3.50 22.84 6.78
CA ILE A 104 -3.92 24.04 6.05
C ILE A 104 -5.22 23.77 5.28
N PHE A 105 -5.27 22.70 4.50
CA PHE A 105 -6.43 22.45 3.64
C PHE A 105 -7.62 21.84 4.38
N TYR A 106 -7.43 21.28 5.57
CA TYR A 106 -8.54 20.86 6.43
C TYR A 106 -9.48 22.02 6.78
N VAL A 107 -8.93 23.23 7.02
CA VAL A 107 -9.74 24.40 7.34
C VAL A 107 -10.22 25.16 6.11
N VAL A 108 -9.46 25.13 5.00
CA VAL A 108 -9.78 25.86 3.77
C VAL A 108 -10.78 25.09 2.89
N SER A 109 -10.48 23.83 2.58
CA SER A 109 -11.32 22.98 1.75
C SER A 109 -10.90 21.51 1.91
N PRO A 110 -11.62 20.72 2.73
CA PRO A 110 -11.32 19.31 2.90
C PRO A 110 -11.38 18.50 1.61
N ALA A 111 -12.17 18.95 0.63
CA ALA A 111 -12.23 18.33 -0.69
C ALA A 111 -10.87 18.34 -1.41
N VAL A 112 -10.06 19.39 -1.23
CA VAL A 112 -8.69 19.45 -1.80
C VAL A 112 -7.82 18.34 -1.22
N VAL A 113 -7.96 18.04 0.08
CA VAL A 113 -7.23 16.94 0.73
C VAL A 113 -7.65 15.58 0.15
N GLY A 114 -8.96 15.38 -0.06
CA GLY A 114 -9.48 14.16 -0.69
C GLY A 114 -8.96 13.97 -2.12
N VAL A 115 -9.04 15.00 -2.96
CA VAL A 115 -8.52 14.96 -4.35
C VAL A 115 -7.01 14.71 -4.37
N ALA A 116 -6.25 15.38 -3.50
CA ALA A 116 -4.81 15.14 -3.36
C ALA A 116 -4.53 13.69 -2.93
N GLY A 117 -5.31 13.13 -2.00
CA GLY A 117 -5.21 11.73 -1.58
C GLY A 117 -5.43 10.74 -2.74
N VAL A 118 -6.35 11.03 -3.66
CA VAL A 118 -6.54 10.23 -4.89
C VAL A 118 -5.32 10.34 -5.80
N LEU A 119 -4.88 11.56 -6.11
CA LEU A 119 -3.81 11.82 -7.07
C LEU A 119 -2.44 11.33 -6.59
N VAL A 120 -2.18 11.41 -5.29
CA VAL A 120 -0.93 10.98 -4.66
C VAL A 120 -1.00 9.50 -4.26
N GLY A 121 -2.10 9.04 -3.68
CA GLY A 121 -2.24 7.68 -3.17
C GLY A 121 -2.30 6.61 -4.27
N THR A 122 -3.04 6.87 -5.36
CA THR A 122 -3.19 5.91 -6.47
C THR A 122 -1.85 5.46 -7.08
N PRO A 123 -0.90 6.36 -7.41
CA PRO A 123 0.38 5.95 -7.97
C PRO A 123 1.34 5.31 -6.95
N ALA A 124 1.01 5.24 -5.65
CA ALA A 124 1.93 4.74 -4.62
C ALA A 124 2.44 3.32 -4.90
N ILE A 125 1.64 2.46 -5.53
CA ILE A 125 2.02 1.08 -5.85
C ILE A 125 2.97 0.97 -7.06
N VAL A 126 2.97 1.96 -7.95
CA VAL A 126 3.69 1.91 -9.24
C VAL A 126 5.21 1.79 -9.05
N PRO A 127 5.87 2.57 -8.17
CA PRO A 127 7.31 2.40 -7.93
C PRO A 127 7.68 1.03 -7.36
N GLN A 128 6.78 0.39 -6.60
CA GLN A 128 7.02 -0.97 -6.10
C GLN A 128 6.87 -2.00 -7.22
N ALA A 129 5.86 -1.86 -8.08
CA ALA A 129 5.69 -2.73 -9.25
C ALA A 129 6.88 -2.62 -10.20
N TRP A 130 7.35 -1.40 -10.44
CA TRP A 130 8.55 -1.13 -11.23
C TRP A 130 9.79 -1.80 -10.63
N ARG A 131 10.02 -1.63 -9.33
CA ARG A 131 11.14 -2.29 -8.63
C ARG A 131 11.02 -3.81 -8.72
N ALA A 132 9.83 -4.37 -8.49
CA ALA A 132 9.60 -5.81 -8.60
C ALA A 132 9.82 -6.35 -10.02
N ALA A 133 9.49 -5.58 -11.04
CA ALA A 133 9.70 -5.96 -12.43
C ALA A 133 11.20 -6.07 -12.77
N ARG A 134 12.03 -5.14 -12.25
CA ARG A 134 13.47 -5.03 -12.55
C ARG A 134 14.39 -5.80 -11.61
N SER A 135 13.95 -6.16 -10.40
CA SER A 135 14.79 -6.86 -9.43
C SER A 135 14.76 -8.38 -9.64
N GLN A 136 15.93 -9.03 -9.52
CA GLN A 136 16.07 -10.49 -9.56
C GLN A 136 15.72 -11.14 -8.22
N ARG A 137 16.06 -10.45 -7.12
CA ARG A 137 15.86 -10.90 -5.74
C ARG A 137 14.85 -10.01 -5.03
N LEU A 138 13.82 -10.64 -4.46
CA LEU A 138 12.69 -9.97 -3.81
C LEU A 138 12.40 -10.59 -2.43
N PHE A 139 13.44 -10.97 -1.70
CA PHE A 139 13.31 -11.69 -0.44
C PHE A 139 12.54 -10.92 0.64
N GLY A 140 12.67 -9.59 0.67
CA GLY A 140 11.94 -8.71 1.59
C GLY A 140 10.47 -8.48 1.21
N VAL A 141 10.05 -8.83 -0.01
CA VAL A 141 8.69 -8.58 -0.51
C VAL A 141 7.77 -9.76 -0.20
N SER A 142 6.64 -9.47 0.45
CA SER A 142 5.63 -10.43 0.89
C SER A 142 4.60 -10.68 -0.20
N THR A 143 4.60 -11.86 -0.80
CA THR A 143 3.57 -12.21 -1.80
C THR A 143 2.17 -12.16 -1.21
N MET A 144 1.99 -12.58 0.05
CA MET A 144 0.67 -12.58 0.69
C MET A 144 0.09 -11.17 0.72
N SER A 145 0.88 -10.16 1.06
CA SER A 145 0.40 -8.77 1.07
C SER A 145 -0.11 -8.30 -0.27
N TYR A 146 0.60 -8.62 -1.35
CA TYR A 146 0.19 -8.19 -2.68
C TYR A 146 -0.93 -9.05 -3.28
N VAL A 147 -1.08 -10.30 -2.87
CA VAL A 147 -2.28 -11.11 -3.17
C VAL A 147 -3.50 -10.50 -2.49
N LEU A 148 -3.42 -10.24 -1.18
CA LEU A 148 -4.50 -9.60 -0.42
C LEU A 148 -4.83 -8.21 -0.98
N LEU A 149 -3.83 -7.42 -1.37
CA LEU A 149 -4.02 -6.12 -2.00
C LEU A 149 -4.73 -6.23 -3.36
N SER A 150 -4.39 -7.23 -4.17
CA SER A 150 -5.08 -7.48 -5.45
C SER A 150 -6.55 -7.87 -5.24
N LEU A 151 -6.83 -8.73 -4.25
CA LEU A 151 -8.19 -9.14 -3.90
C LEU A 151 -9.00 -7.97 -3.33
N MET A 152 -8.37 -7.14 -2.49
CA MET A 152 -8.95 -5.89 -1.98
C MET A 152 -9.33 -4.96 -3.13
N GLY A 153 -8.41 -4.76 -4.08
CA GLY A 153 -8.64 -3.93 -5.26
C GLY A 153 -9.76 -4.44 -6.14
N LEU A 154 -9.85 -5.77 -6.33
CA LEU A 154 -10.98 -6.38 -7.05
C LEU A 154 -12.31 -6.12 -6.33
N GLY A 155 -12.33 -6.22 -5.00
CA GLY A 155 -13.52 -5.90 -4.20
C GLY A 155 -13.96 -4.44 -4.37
N TRP A 156 -13.03 -3.48 -4.30
CA TRP A 156 -13.34 -2.06 -4.53
C TRP A 156 -13.74 -1.75 -5.97
N PHE A 157 -13.12 -2.41 -6.95
CA PHE A 157 -13.50 -2.30 -8.36
C PHE A 157 -14.96 -2.74 -8.58
N THR A 158 -15.32 -3.93 -8.08
CA THR A 158 -16.67 -4.50 -8.19
C THR A 158 -17.70 -3.66 -7.43
N HIS A 159 -17.36 -3.19 -6.23
CA HIS A 159 -18.23 -2.32 -5.45
C HIS A 159 -18.52 -1.01 -6.19
N GLY A 160 -17.48 -0.28 -6.61
CA GLY A 160 -17.60 0.98 -7.34
C GLY A 160 -18.37 0.82 -8.64
N TYR A 161 -18.10 -0.24 -9.40
CA TYR A 161 -18.86 -0.55 -10.62
C TYR A 161 -20.35 -0.80 -10.32
N ALA A 162 -20.66 -1.54 -9.26
CA ALA A 162 -22.04 -1.87 -8.88
C ALA A 162 -22.85 -0.66 -8.40
N ILE A 163 -22.21 0.39 -7.87
CA ILE A 163 -22.88 1.63 -7.44
C ILE A 163 -22.75 2.76 -8.47
N GLY A 164 -22.08 2.53 -9.60
CA GLY A 164 -21.87 3.53 -10.65
C GLY A 164 -20.85 4.62 -10.30
N ASP A 165 -19.92 4.35 -9.38
CA ASP A 165 -18.90 5.31 -8.92
C ASP A 165 -17.51 5.00 -9.55
N PRO A 166 -17.09 5.78 -10.58
CA PRO A 166 -15.79 5.60 -11.21
C PRO A 166 -14.62 6.00 -10.31
N VAL A 167 -14.81 6.86 -9.31
CA VAL A 167 -13.75 7.29 -8.38
C VAL A 167 -13.34 6.13 -7.47
N VAL A 168 -14.31 5.31 -7.04
CA VAL A 168 -14.04 4.10 -6.26
C VAL A 168 -13.54 2.97 -7.15
N SER A 169 -14.04 2.85 -8.38
CA SER A 169 -13.73 1.72 -9.26
C SER A 169 -12.37 1.86 -9.97
N TYR A 170 -12.13 2.96 -10.69
CA TYR A 170 -11.06 3.08 -11.69
C TYR A 170 -9.62 3.06 -11.13
N PRO A 171 -9.31 3.60 -9.94
CA PRO A 171 -7.97 3.47 -9.37
C PRO A 171 -7.51 2.01 -9.24
N ASN A 172 -8.45 1.08 -9.08
CA ASN A 172 -8.16 -0.35 -8.96
C ASN A 172 -7.67 -0.98 -10.27
N LEU A 173 -7.94 -0.36 -11.42
CA LEU A 173 -7.40 -0.80 -12.71
C LEU A 173 -5.87 -0.69 -12.78
N ILE A 174 -5.27 0.20 -11.98
CA ILE A 174 -3.81 0.31 -11.84
C ILE A 174 -3.33 -0.59 -10.70
N LEU A 175 -4.04 -0.57 -9.56
CA LEU A 175 -3.65 -1.28 -8.35
C LEU A 175 -3.58 -2.80 -8.55
N ILE A 176 -4.61 -3.40 -9.14
CA ILE A 176 -4.71 -4.84 -9.32
C ILE A 176 -3.52 -5.40 -10.14
N PRO A 177 -3.26 -4.94 -11.39
CA PRO A 177 -2.15 -5.48 -12.18
C PRO A 177 -0.79 -5.21 -11.52
N CYS A 178 -0.59 -4.04 -10.91
CA CYS A 178 0.65 -3.74 -10.18
C CYS A 178 0.86 -4.73 -9.03
N ALA A 179 -0.16 -4.95 -8.20
CA ALA A 179 -0.10 -5.88 -7.08
C ALA A 179 0.13 -7.33 -7.56
N MET A 180 -0.53 -7.76 -8.63
CA MET A 180 -0.32 -9.09 -9.22
C MET A 180 1.11 -9.29 -9.73
N ILE A 181 1.69 -8.30 -10.43
CA ILE A 181 3.09 -8.36 -10.90
C ILE A 181 4.05 -8.51 -9.73
N ILE A 182 3.84 -7.73 -8.66
CA ILE A 182 4.68 -7.79 -7.45
C ILE A 182 4.55 -9.17 -6.79
N ALA A 183 3.31 -9.65 -6.62
CA ALA A 183 3.04 -10.95 -6.02
C ALA A 183 3.72 -12.09 -6.80
N TRP A 184 3.57 -12.09 -8.12
CA TRP A 184 4.14 -13.10 -9.02
C TRP A 184 5.67 -13.08 -9.01
N LYS A 185 6.29 -11.91 -9.17
CA LYS A 185 7.76 -11.75 -9.13
C LYS A 185 8.32 -12.19 -7.78
N ALA A 186 7.69 -11.78 -6.67
CA ALA A 186 8.12 -12.16 -5.33
C ALA A 186 7.97 -13.66 -5.07
N TRP A 187 6.91 -14.30 -5.59
CA TRP A 187 6.73 -15.74 -5.50
C TRP A 187 7.79 -16.50 -6.31
N ARG A 188 8.00 -16.08 -7.57
CA ARG A 188 9.00 -16.68 -8.46
C ARG A 188 10.41 -16.59 -7.89
N SER A 189 10.80 -15.44 -7.35
CA SER A 189 12.10 -15.22 -6.74
C SER A 189 12.37 -16.20 -5.59
N ARG A 190 11.36 -16.49 -4.76
CA ARG A 190 11.49 -17.46 -3.65
C ARG A 190 11.60 -18.89 -4.15
N ASN A 191 10.83 -19.28 -5.15
CA ASN A 191 10.88 -20.64 -5.70
C ASN A 191 12.22 -20.95 -6.37
N ILE A 192 12.82 -19.96 -7.05
CA ILE A 192 14.17 -20.08 -7.61
C ILE A 192 15.17 -20.33 -6.48
N ALA A 193 15.14 -19.52 -5.42
CA ALA A 193 16.05 -19.68 -4.29
C ALA A 193 15.92 -21.05 -3.58
N VAL A 194 14.69 -21.57 -3.44
CA VAL A 194 14.45 -22.91 -2.87
C VAL A 194 15.03 -24.01 -3.76
N ARG A 195 14.89 -23.88 -5.08
CA ARG A 195 15.45 -24.84 -6.04
C ARG A 195 16.97 -24.82 -6.03
N GLU A 196 17.58 -23.64 -6.05
CA GLU A 196 19.04 -23.47 -5.98
C GLU A 196 19.62 -24.08 -4.69
N ALA A 197 18.94 -23.90 -3.56
CA ALA A 197 19.34 -24.49 -2.29
C ALA A 197 19.27 -26.03 -2.32
N ALA A 198 18.23 -26.61 -2.93
CA ALA A 198 18.08 -28.06 -3.04
C ALA A 198 19.15 -28.70 -3.93
N THR A 199 19.52 -28.05 -5.05
CA THR A 199 20.60 -28.52 -5.94
C THR A 199 22.00 -28.38 -5.34
N ALA A 200 22.20 -27.47 -4.38
CA ALA A 200 23.48 -27.31 -3.70
C ALA A 200 23.73 -28.38 -2.62
N THR A 201 22.69 -29.11 -2.22
CA THR A 201 22.75 -30.17 -1.20
C THR A 201 22.80 -31.60 -1.77
N THR A 202 22.79 -31.73 -3.10
CA THR A 202 22.91 -33.00 -3.84
C THR A 202 24.27 -33.10 -4.51
#